data_AF-A0A7Z9GYC5-F1
#
_entry.id   AF-A0A7Z9GYC5-F1
#
_cell.length_a   1.000
_cell.length_b   1.000
_cell.length_c   1.000
_cell.angle_alpha   90.00
_cell.angle_beta   90.00
_cell.angle_gamma   90.00
#
_symmetry.space_group_name_H-M   'P 1'
#
loop_
_entity.id
_entity.type
_entity.pdbx_description
1 polymer ?
#
loop_
_entity_poly.entity_id
_entity_poly.type
_entity_poly.pdbx_seq_one_letter_code
_entity_poly.pdbx_strand_id
1 'polypeptide(L)'
;MATLAVPGSPGARPRQNWILSSWGDYLFIIGTPVFVLPVILGLFFYGGELLVWSAFAVVNTSHHLPTFMRIYGDRNLLNRFRWSLLLAPIIPFSCCLVAVSFLIYSGSSLNNILYLYVIVTIWDLWHFLMQHYGFMRIYDRHNRAPGKIAARMDLWFCTSWFIFVMLATLAWLPTLL
;
A
#
# COMPACT_ATOMS: atom_id res chain seq x y z
N MET A 1 19.22 33.38 -18.32
CA MET A 1 17.95 34.07 -18.03
C MET A 1 17.02 33.09 -17.34
N ALA A 2 16.79 33.27 -16.04
CA ALA A 2 15.82 32.47 -15.30
C ALA A 2 14.41 32.95 -15.66
N THR A 3 13.60 32.09 -16.26
CA THR A 3 12.17 32.33 -16.49
C THR A 3 11.47 32.37 -15.13
N LEU A 4 11.17 33.59 -14.66
CA LEU A 4 10.31 33.80 -13.51
C LEU A 4 8.92 33.23 -13.84
N ALA A 5 8.52 32.19 -13.10
CA ALA A 5 7.17 31.67 -13.18
C ALA A 5 6.19 32.80 -12.78
N VAL A 6 5.31 33.17 -13.70
CA VAL A 6 4.25 34.15 -13.43
C VAL A 6 3.37 33.59 -12.31
N PRO A 7 3.19 34.31 -11.19
CA PRO A 7 2.27 33.88 -10.15
C PRO A 7 0.85 33.81 -10.74
N GLY A 8 0.27 32.61 -10.77
CA GLY A 8 -1.06 32.40 -11.33
C GLY A 8 -2.11 33.24 -10.59
N SER A 9 -3.06 33.80 -11.33
CA SER A 9 -4.06 34.75 -10.84
C SER A 9 -4.67 34.32 -9.48
N PRO A 10 -4.82 35.27 -8.52
CA PRO A 10 -5.56 35.03 -7.30
C PRO A 10 -6.98 34.57 -7.68
N GLY A 11 -7.36 33.35 -7.28
CA GLY A 11 -8.68 32.77 -7.56
C GLY A 11 -8.74 31.68 -8.64
N ALA A 12 -7.67 31.43 -9.40
CA ALA A 12 -7.63 30.26 -10.28
C ALA A 12 -7.58 28.97 -9.43
N ARG A 13 -8.63 28.14 -9.51
CA ARG A 13 -8.63 26.82 -8.87
C ARG A 13 -7.37 26.04 -9.30
N PRO A 14 -6.66 25.39 -8.36
CA PRO A 14 -5.56 24.50 -8.74
C PRO A 14 -6.05 23.53 -9.81
N ARG A 15 -5.26 23.36 -10.88
CA ARG A 15 -5.57 22.31 -11.86
C ARG A 15 -5.50 20.96 -11.15
N GLN A 16 -6.59 20.20 -11.21
CA GLN A 16 -6.67 18.90 -10.56
C GLN A 16 -5.68 17.93 -11.22
N ASN A 17 -4.95 17.19 -10.38
CA ASN A 17 -3.83 16.34 -10.81
C ASN A 17 -4.27 14.91 -10.99
N TRP A 18 -5.05 14.67 -12.03
CA TRP A 18 -5.40 13.32 -12.41
C TRP A 18 -4.15 12.51 -12.80
N ILE A 19 -4.12 11.25 -12.39
CA ILE A 19 -3.04 10.31 -12.69
C ILE A 19 -3.15 9.86 -14.15
N LEU A 20 -4.36 9.49 -14.57
CA LEU A 20 -4.70 9.09 -15.93
C LEU A 20 -5.47 10.20 -16.64
N SER A 21 -6.67 10.49 -16.12
CA SER A 21 -7.59 11.54 -16.58
C SER A 21 -8.69 11.68 -15.52
N SER A 22 -9.52 12.72 -15.58
CA SER A 22 -10.64 12.84 -14.64
C SER A 22 -11.51 11.59 -14.62
N TRP A 23 -11.94 11.16 -15.80
CA TRP A 23 -12.76 9.96 -15.93
C TRP A 23 -12.00 8.68 -15.56
N GLY A 24 -10.75 8.55 -15.99
CA GLY A 24 -9.93 7.37 -15.70
C GLY A 24 -9.71 7.17 -14.20
N ASP A 25 -9.40 8.24 -13.48
CA ASP A 25 -9.22 8.20 -12.02
C ASP A 25 -10.54 7.91 -11.30
N TYR A 26 -11.65 8.52 -11.74
CA TYR A 26 -12.97 8.20 -11.18
C TYR A 26 -13.33 6.73 -11.38
N LEU A 27 -13.07 6.15 -12.56
CA LEU A 27 -13.44 4.77 -12.85
C LEU A 27 -12.53 3.74 -12.17
N PHE A 28 -11.21 3.92 -12.31
CA PHE A 28 -10.22 2.90 -11.94
C PHE A 28 -9.58 3.08 -10.55
N ILE A 29 -9.73 4.25 -9.93
CA ILE A 29 -9.17 4.51 -8.60
C ILE A 29 -10.29 4.65 -7.58
N ILE A 30 -11.29 5.49 -7.87
CA ILE A 30 -12.42 5.73 -6.95
C ILE A 30 -13.53 4.69 -7.14
N GLY A 31 -13.86 4.35 -8.39
CA GLY A 31 -14.96 3.45 -8.73
C GLY A 31 -14.66 1.99 -8.40
N THR A 32 -13.42 1.55 -8.56
CA THR A 32 -12.99 0.18 -8.27
C THR A 32 -13.32 -0.28 -6.85
N PRO A 33 -12.93 0.42 -5.76
CA PRO A 33 -13.28 -0.03 -4.40
C PRO A 33 -14.80 -0.06 -4.18
N VAL A 34 -15.56 0.88 -4.76
CA VAL A 34 -17.03 0.87 -4.68
C VAL A 34 -17.63 -0.33 -5.41
N PHE A 35 -17.11 -0.66 -6.59
CA PHE A 35 -17.55 -1.81 -7.40
C PHE A 35 -17.15 -3.15 -6.77
N VAL A 36 -16.03 -3.22 -6.06
CA VAL A 36 -15.57 -4.43 -5.39
C VAL A 36 -16.52 -4.85 -4.25
N LEU A 37 -17.20 -3.92 -3.58
CA LEU A 37 -18.15 -4.23 -2.50
C LEU A 37 -19.29 -5.18 -2.93
N PRO A 38 -20.10 -4.88 -3.97
CA PRO A 38 -21.15 -5.79 -4.43
C PRO A 38 -20.58 -7.10 -5.00
N VAL A 39 -19.37 -7.09 -5.57
CA VAL A 39 -18.69 -8.32 -6.03
C VAL A 39 -18.39 -9.24 -4.84
N ILE A 40 -17.78 -8.71 -3.77
CA ILE A 40 -17.51 -9.48 -2.55
C ILE A 40 -18.80 -10.04 -1.97
N LEU A 41 -19.86 -9.23 -1.92
CA LEU A 41 -21.17 -9.66 -1.43
C LEU A 41 -21.75 -10.80 -2.28
N GLY A 42 -21.67 -10.69 -3.60
CA GLY A 42 -22.11 -11.74 -4.53
C GLY A 42 -21.31 -13.03 -4.38
N LEU A 43 -19.98 -12.93 -4.24
CA LEU A 43 -19.11 -14.08 -3.99
C LEU A 43 -19.45 -14.77 -2.66
N PHE A 44 -19.71 -13.98 -1.61
CA PHE A 44 -20.12 -14.51 -0.31
C PHE A 44 -21.44 -15.27 -0.39
N PHE A 45 -22.46 -14.70 -1.06
CA PHE A 45 -23.75 -15.38 -1.21
C PHE A 45 -23.68 -16.63 -2.08
N TYR A 46 -22.79 -16.68 -3.08
CA TYR A 46 -22.68 -17.80 -4.01
C TYR A 46 -21.80 -18.94 -3.48
N GLY A 47 -20.67 -18.61 -2.85
CA GLY A 47 -19.64 -19.59 -2.48
C GLY A 47 -19.10 -19.45 -1.06
N GLY A 48 -19.73 -18.62 -0.23
CA GLY A 48 -19.36 -18.43 1.17
C GLY A 48 -18.01 -17.75 1.36
N GLU A 49 -17.50 -17.88 2.58
CA GLU A 49 -16.28 -17.21 3.04
C GLU A 49 -15.03 -17.64 2.26
N LEU A 50 -14.90 -18.94 1.95
CA LEU A 50 -13.73 -19.47 1.24
C LEU A 50 -13.56 -18.86 -0.15
N LEU A 51 -14.66 -18.61 -0.86
CA LEU A 51 -14.61 -17.98 -2.18
C LEU A 51 -14.19 -16.52 -2.08
N VAL A 52 -14.64 -15.80 -1.04
CA VAL A 52 -14.21 -14.43 -0.76
C VAL A 52 -12.72 -14.37 -0.46
N TRP A 53 -12.20 -15.26 0.41
CA TRP A 53 -10.77 -15.32 0.71
C TRP A 53 -9.92 -15.68 -0.51
N SER A 54 -10.41 -16.60 -1.35
CA SER A 54 -9.73 -16.98 -2.58
C SER A 54 -9.64 -15.82 -3.56
N ALA A 55 -10.74 -15.09 -3.75
CA ALA A 55 -10.77 -13.89 -4.59
C ALA A 55 -9.87 -12.77 -4.03
N PHE A 56 -9.92 -12.54 -2.72
CA PHE A 56 -9.04 -11.60 -2.02
C PHE A 56 -7.57 -11.94 -2.27
N ALA A 57 -7.17 -13.20 -2.10
CA ALA A 57 -5.78 -13.63 -2.31
C ALA A 57 -5.30 -13.35 -3.75
N VAL A 58 -6.14 -13.63 -4.75
CA VAL A 58 -5.82 -13.36 -6.17
C VAL A 58 -5.69 -11.86 -6.43
N VAL A 59 -6.69 -11.07 -6.02
CA VAL A 59 -6.69 -9.62 -6.26
C VAL A 59 -5.55 -8.94 -5.51
N ASN A 60 -5.35 -9.28 -4.24
CA ASN A 60 -4.27 -8.73 -3.42
C ASN A 60 -2.89 -9.07 -4.00
N THR A 61 -2.69 -10.27 -4.54
CA THR A 61 -1.38 -10.63 -5.11
C THR A 61 -1.16 -10.02 -6.50
N SER A 62 -2.23 -9.82 -7.27
CA SER A 62 -2.16 -9.43 -8.70
C SER A 62 -1.45 -8.10 -8.95
N HIS A 63 -1.52 -7.15 -8.01
CA HIS A 63 -0.93 -5.82 -8.18
C HIS A 63 0.60 -5.80 -7.98
N HIS A 64 1.18 -6.85 -7.40
CA HIS A 64 2.62 -6.93 -7.20
C HIS A 64 3.39 -7.03 -8.52
N LEU A 65 2.88 -7.79 -9.50
CA LEU A 65 3.57 -7.98 -10.77
C LEU A 65 3.72 -6.66 -11.57
N PRO A 66 2.66 -5.86 -11.79
CA PRO A 66 2.80 -4.53 -12.39
C PRO A 66 3.76 -3.63 -11.62
N THR A 67 3.74 -3.71 -10.28
CA THR A 67 4.65 -2.93 -9.41
C THR A 67 6.11 -3.33 -9.67
N PHE A 68 6.42 -4.62 -9.72
CA PHE A 68 7.76 -5.12 -10.04
C PHE A 68 8.21 -4.73 -11.44
N MET A 69 7.34 -4.88 -12.44
CA MET A 69 7.62 -4.42 -13.80
C MET A 69 7.93 -2.94 -13.84
N ARG A 70 7.21 -2.11 -13.08
CA ARG A 70 7.41 -0.66 -13.03
C ARG A 70 8.74 -0.28 -12.35
N ILE A 71 9.05 -0.88 -11.20
CA ILE A 71 10.23 -0.47 -10.41
C ILE A 71 11.54 -1.05 -10.92
N TYR A 72 11.54 -2.28 -11.45
CA TYR A 72 12.74 -2.93 -11.99
C TYR A 72 12.89 -2.76 -13.50
N GLY A 73 11.79 -2.49 -14.22
CA GLY A 73 11.83 -2.24 -15.66
C GLY A 73 12.28 -0.82 -16.05
N ASP A 74 12.12 0.16 -15.14
CA ASP A 74 12.59 1.54 -15.36
C ASP A 74 14.05 1.70 -14.91
N ARG A 75 14.98 1.71 -15.88
CA ARG A 75 16.42 1.83 -15.60
C ARG A 75 16.78 3.11 -14.83
N ASN A 76 16.08 4.22 -15.05
CA ASN A 76 16.37 5.46 -14.35
C ASN A 76 15.97 5.37 -12.89
N LEU A 77 14.80 4.78 -12.62
CA LEU A 77 14.32 4.55 -11.26
C LEU A 77 15.21 3.54 -10.52
N LEU A 78 15.56 2.44 -11.18
CA LEU A 78 16.46 1.43 -10.63
C LEU A 78 17.83 2.01 -10.31
N ASN A 79 18.41 2.83 -11.19
CA ASN A 79 19.71 3.46 -10.92
C ASN A 79 19.63 4.45 -9.75
N ARG A 80 18.53 5.22 -9.64
CA ARG A 80 18.34 6.20 -8.57
C ARG A 80 18.17 5.54 -7.19
N PHE A 81 17.46 4.42 -7.12
CA PHE A 81 17.14 3.73 -5.87
C PHE A 81 17.76 2.33 -5.78
N ARG A 82 18.89 2.11 -6.45
CA ARG A 82 19.50 0.79 -6.69
C ARG A 82 19.58 -0.06 -5.44
N TRP A 83 20.20 0.47 -4.39
CA TRP A 83 20.42 -0.31 -3.17
C TRP A 83 19.12 -0.54 -2.40
N SER A 84 18.22 0.44 -2.36
CA SER A 84 16.90 0.24 -1.75
C SER A 84 16.13 -0.86 -2.46
N LEU A 85 16.11 -0.86 -3.79
CA LEU A 85 15.37 -1.85 -4.60
C LEU A 85 16.03 -3.23 -4.56
N LEU A 86 17.36 -3.33 -4.58
CA LEU A 86 18.05 -4.62 -4.50
C LEU A 86 18.00 -5.23 -3.09
N LEU A 87 18.16 -4.41 -2.04
CA LEU A 87 18.17 -4.89 -0.66
C LEU A 87 16.78 -5.15 -0.10
N ALA A 88 15.74 -4.46 -0.60
CA ALA A 88 14.36 -4.64 -0.14
C ALA A 88 13.86 -6.09 -0.20
N PRO A 89 14.13 -6.91 -1.26
CA PRO A 89 13.79 -8.32 -1.23
C PRO A 89 14.83 -9.18 -0.51
N ILE A 90 16.13 -8.84 -0.63
CA ILE A 90 17.22 -9.68 -0.08
C ILE A 90 17.20 -9.70 1.44
N ILE A 91 17.08 -8.54 2.09
CA ILE A 91 17.17 -8.44 3.55
C ILE A 91 16.03 -9.23 4.23
N PRO A 92 14.74 -9.00 3.92
CA PRO A 92 13.65 -9.75 4.56
C PRO A 92 13.73 -11.24 4.25
N PHE A 93 14.07 -11.61 3.02
CA PHE A 93 14.22 -13.02 2.64
C PHE A 93 15.31 -13.71 3.45
N SER A 94 16.51 -13.11 3.54
CA SER A 94 17.62 -13.65 4.31
C SER A 94 17.31 -13.70 5.81
N CYS A 95 16.67 -12.66 6.37
CA CYS A 95 16.26 -12.66 7.77
C CYS A 95 15.25 -13.78 8.06
N CYS A 96 14.24 -13.96 7.20
CA CYS A 96 13.28 -15.06 7.31
C CYS A 96 13.99 -16.42 7.22
N LEU A 97 14.91 -16.60 6.28
CA LEU A 97 15.65 -17.85 6.11
C LEU A 97 16.46 -18.19 7.37
N VAL A 98 17.15 -17.20 7.96
CA VAL A 98 17.91 -17.38 9.20
C VAL A 98 16.98 -17.72 10.37
N ALA A 99 15.88 -17.00 10.53
CA ALA A 99 14.92 -17.24 11.61
C ALA A 99 14.31 -18.64 11.54
N VAL A 100 13.87 -19.05 10.35
CA VAL A 100 13.30 -20.40 10.14
C VAL A 100 14.35 -21.48 10.35
N SER A 101 15.56 -21.29 9.83
CA SER A 101 16.67 -22.25 10.00
C SER A 101 17.04 -22.42 11.48
N PHE A 102 17.07 -21.32 12.24
CA PHE A 102 17.30 -21.34 13.68
C PHE A 102 16.21 -22.12 14.44
N LEU A 103 14.93 -21.89 14.11
CA LEU A 103 13.80 -22.60 14.73
C LEU A 103 13.84 -24.11 14.47
N ILE A 104 14.20 -24.50 13.24
CA ILE A 104 14.37 -25.92 12.88
C ILE A 104 15.52 -26.52 13.69
N TYR A 105 16.67 -25.83 13.74
CA TYR A 105 17.85 -26.31 14.47
C TYR A 105 17.62 -26.41 15.98
N SER A 106 16.85 -25.51 16.58
CA SER A 106 16.52 -25.53 18.01
C SER A 106 15.48 -26.60 18.39
N GLY A 107 15.00 -27.41 17.43
CA GLY A 107 13.94 -28.40 17.66
C GLY A 107 12.59 -27.78 18.01
N SER A 108 12.41 -26.49 17.74
CA SER A 108 11.16 -25.79 18.00
C SER A 108 10.08 -26.20 17.01
N SER A 109 8.82 -26.19 17.45
CA SER A 109 7.69 -26.46 16.55
C SER A 109 7.69 -25.46 15.40
N LEU A 110 7.41 -25.94 14.19
CA LEU A 110 7.25 -25.10 13.01
C LEU A 110 6.07 -24.12 13.16
N ASN A 111 5.13 -24.39 14.08
CA ASN A 111 4.08 -23.45 14.46
C ASN A 111 4.64 -22.16 15.06
N ASN A 112 5.88 -22.14 15.58
CA ASN A 112 6.51 -20.90 16.04
C ASN A 112 6.87 -19.95 14.89
N ILE A 113 6.88 -20.42 13.64
CA ILE A 113 6.94 -19.56 12.45
C ILE A 113 5.68 -18.68 12.36
N LEU A 114 4.57 -19.09 12.97
CA LEU A 114 3.35 -18.28 13.01
C LEU A 114 3.58 -16.92 13.69
N TYR A 115 4.56 -16.77 14.59
CA TYR A 115 4.94 -15.45 15.11
C TYR A 115 5.48 -14.49 14.04
N LEU A 116 6.03 -15.00 12.92
CA LEU A 116 6.36 -14.16 11.77
C LEU A 116 5.11 -13.59 11.10
N TYR A 117 3.94 -14.24 11.20
CA TYR A 117 2.70 -13.68 10.68
C TYR A 117 2.34 -12.38 11.39
N VAL A 118 2.59 -12.25 12.70
CA VAL A 118 2.35 -10.99 13.41
C VAL A 118 3.16 -9.85 12.78
N ILE A 119 4.44 -10.10 12.49
CA ILE A 119 5.32 -9.12 11.84
C ILE A 119 4.81 -8.79 10.43
N VAL A 120 4.46 -9.81 9.64
CA VAL A 120 3.96 -9.64 8.27
C VAL A 120 2.63 -8.91 8.24
N THR A 121 1.71 -9.19 9.18
CA THR A 121 0.42 -8.49 9.27
C THR A 121 0.61 -7.02 9.64
N ILE A 122 1.47 -6.70 10.61
CA ILE A 122 1.79 -5.31 10.94
C ILE A 122 2.42 -4.61 9.74
N TRP A 123 3.33 -5.30 9.03
CA TRP A 123 3.94 -4.78 7.81
C TRP A 123 2.92 -4.52 6.71
N ASP A 124 1.97 -5.43 6.49
CA ASP A 124 0.92 -5.29 5.48
C ASP A 124 0.04 -4.06 5.74
N LEU A 125 -0.30 -3.82 7.00
CA LEU A 125 -1.02 -2.62 7.42
C LEU A 125 -0.22 -1.34 7.19
N TRP A 126 1.07 -1.34 7.55
CA TRP A 126 1.96 -0.21 7.27
C TRP A 126 2.11 0.03 5.76
N HIS A 127 2.25 -1.05 4.98
CA HIS A 127 2.37 -0.98 3.53
C HIS A 127 1.11 -0.36 2.91
N PHE A 128 -0.06 -0.82 3.31
CA PHE A 128 -1.35 -0.30 2.84
C PHE A 128 -1.52 1.18 3.22
N LEU A 129 -1.12 1.59 4.42
CA LEU A 129 -1.08 2.99 4.84
C LEU A 129 -0.18 3.83 3.93
N MET A 130 1.06 3.39 3.73
CA MET A 130 2.04 4.12 2.92
C MET A 130 1.64 4.20 1.45
N GLN A 131 0.93 3.18 0.93
CA GLN A 131 0.35 3.20 -0.40
C GLN A 131 -0.74 4.28 -0.54
N HIS A 132 -1.67 4.37 0.41
CA HIS A 132 -2.72 5.40 0.43
C HIS A 132 -2.13 6.80 0.57
N TYR A 133 -1.18 6.95 1.49
CA TYR A 133 -0.43 8.19 1.65
C TYR A 133 0.27 8.60 0.35
N GLY A 134 0.91 7.65 -0.35
CA GLY A 134 1.55 7.87 -1.64
C GLY A 134 0.59 8.41 -2.70
N PHE A 135 -0.63 7.83 -2.81
CA PHE A 135 -1.67 8.34 -3.70
C PHE A 135 -2.03 9.80 -3.38
N MET A 136 -2.26 10.12 -2.10
CA MET A 136 -2.54 11.51 -1.69
C MET A 136 -1.42 12.46 -2.12
N ARG A 137 -0.15 12.07 -1.95
CA ARG A 137 1.00 12.90 -2.37
C ARG A 137 1.06 13.12 -3.89
N ILE A 138 0.63 12.13 -4.70
CA ILE A 138 0.55 12.29 -6.15
C ILE A 138 -0.52 13.31 -6.54
N TYR A 139 -1.70 13.25 -5.91
CA TYR A 139 -2.77 14.23 -6.15
C TYR A 139 -2.39 15.63 -5.67
N ASP A 140 -1.66 15.74 -4.56
CA ASP A 140 -1.25 17.00 -3.95
C ASP A 140 -0.07 17.71 -4.66
N ARG A 141 0.57 17.09 -5.67
CA ARG A 141 1.84 17.58 -6.27
C ARG A 141 1.85 19.01 -6.81
N HIS A 142 0.69 19.54 -7.23
CA HIS A 142 0.54 20.92 -7.71
C HIS A 142 -0.37 21.78 -6.80
N ASN A 143 -0.60 21.33 -5.56
CA ASN A 143 -1.30 22.13 -4.58
C ASN A 143 -0.45 23.35 -4.18
N ARG A 144 -1.11 24.45 -3.82
CA ARG A 144 -0.46 25.70 -3.36
C ARG A 144 -0.17 25.68 -1.86
N ALA A 145 -0.70 24.71 -1.12
CA ALA A 145 -0.48 24.58 0.32
C ALA A 145 1.00 24.33 0.66
N PRO A 146 1.47 24.70 1.87
CA PRO A 146 2.84 24.41 2.30
C PRO A 146 3.11 22.89 2.31
N GLY A 147 3.89 22.42 1.34
CA GLY A 147 4.01 20.98 1.04
C GLY A 147 4.46 20.11 2.23
N LYS A 148 5.32 20.62 3.12
CA LYS A 148 5.76 19.88 4.32
C LYS A 148 4.64 19.71 5.35
N ILE A 149 3.78 20.71 5.50
CA ILE A 149 2.67 20.66 6.46
C ILE A 149 1.57 19.76 5.90
N ALA A 150 1.19 19.96 4.64
CA ALA A 150 0.21 19.12 3.95
C ALA A 150 0.65 17.64 3.99
N ALA A 151 1.90 17.33 3.63
CA ALA A 151 2.42 15.97 3.67
C ALA A 151 2.42 15.33 5.07
N ARG A 152 2.57 16.11 6.14
CA ARG A 152 2.47 15.60 7.51
C ARG A 152 1.02 15.40 7.92
N MET A 153 0.13 16.32 7.57
CA MET A 153 -1.30 16.21 7.84
C MET A 153 -1.90 14.98 7.17
N ASP A 154 -1.59 14.76 5.89
CA ASP A 154 -2.00 13.58 5.14
C ASP A 154 -1.52 12.29 5.83
N LEU A 155 -0.24 12.25 6.24
CA LEU A 155 0.33 11.09 6.92
C LEU A 155 -0.35 10.83 8.27
N TRP A 156 -0.55 11.87 9.09
CA TRP A 156 -1.22 11.74 10.38
C TRP A 156 -2.67 11.32 10.25
N PHE A 157 -3.37 11.83 9.23
CA PHE A 157 -4.75 11.45 8.93
C PHE A 157 -4.85 9.98 8.49
N CYS A 158 -3.98 9.53 7.56
CA CYS A 158 -3.90 8.12 7.21
C CYS A 158 -3.57 7.26 8.43
N THR A 159 -2.60 7.67 9.23
CA THR A 159 -2.16 6.92 10.41
C THR A 159 -3.26 6.78 11.45
N SER A 160 -3.97 7.88 11.78
CA SER A 160 -5.05 7.84 12.76
C SER A 160 -6.21 6.97 12.31
N TRP A 161 -6.57 7.03 11.03
CA TRP A 161 -7.63 6.19 10.47
C TRP A 161 -7.26 4.70 10.51
N PHE A 162 -6.02 4.36 10.14
CA PHE A 162 -5.55 2.97 10.19
C PHE A 162 -5.48 2.43 11.61
N ILE A 163 -4.94 3.20 12.55
CA ILE A 163 -4.93 2.83 13.98
C ILE A 163 -6.37 2.62 14.47
N PHE A 164 -7.29 3.52 14.11
CA PHE A 164 -8.70 3.36 14.47
C PHE A 164 -9.28 2.05 13.92
N VAL A 165 -9.08 1.74 12.64
CA VAL A 165 -9.56 0.48 12.04
C VAL A 165 -8.96 -0.73 12.76
N MET A 166 -7.67 -0.71 13.08
CA MET A 166 -7.02 -1.80 13.83
C MET A 166 -7.65 -2.01 15.20
N LEU A 167 -7.91 -0.93 15.94
CA LEU A 167 -8.56 -0.97 17.25
C LEU A 167 -10.03 -1.38 17.15
N ALA A 168 -10.74 -0.92 16.12
CA ALA A 168 -12.15 -1.26 15.91
C ALA A 168 -12.35 -2.72 15.49
N THR A 169 -11.32 -3.35 14.91
CA THR A 169 -11.38 -4.72 14.38
C THR A 169 -10.62 -5.74 15.22
N LEU A 170 -10.22 -5.41 16.46
CA LEU A 170 -9.36 -6.18 17.38
C LEU A 170 -9.60 -7.70 17.47
N ALA A 171 -10.75 -8.20 17.03
CA ALA A 171 -11.00 -9.61 16.77
C ALA A 171 -9.93 -10.30 15.88
N TRP A 172 -9.19 -9.57 15.04
CA TRP A 172 -8.08 -10.13 14.24
C TRP A 172 -6.83 -10.48 15.08
N LEU A 173 -6.63 -9.82 16.23
CA LEU A 173 -5.38 -9.95 16.99
C LEU A 173 -5.24 -11.33 17.68
N PRO A 174 -6.28 -11.88 18.35
CA PRO A 174 -6.21 -13.23 18.90
C PRO A 174 -6.07 -14.33 17.85
N THR A 175 -6.56 -14.12 16.63
CA THR A 175 -6.43 -15.10 15.53
C THR A 175 -5.03 -15.16 14.92
N LEU A 176 -4.13 -14.25 15.28
CA LEU A 176 -2.73 -14.23 14.86
C LEU A 176 -1.75 -14.88 15.86
N LEU A 177 -2.23 -15.24 17.05
CA LEU A 177 -1.44 -15.83 18.14
C LEU A 177 -1.80 -17.30 18.33
#